data_AF-A0A957MAI5-F1
#
_entry.id   AF-A0A957MAI5-F1
#
_cell.length_a   1.000
_cell.length_b   1.000
_cell.length_c   1.000
_cell.angle_alpha   90.00
_cell.angle_beta   90.00
_cell.angle_gamma   90.00
#
_symmetry.space_group_name_H-M   'P 1'
#
loop_
_entity.id
_entity.type
_entity.pdbx_description
1 polymer ?
#
loop_
_entity_poly.entity_id
_entity_poly.type
_entity_poly.pdbx_seq_one_letter_code
_entity_poly.pdbx_strand_id
1 'polypeptide(L)'
;ALAGRGGAWFAAGNVQLHLGVEADFRPARKAHPALLVDDLDALLARVSTAGYPVSTDEPPLAGYRRAHIFDPFGNRIELMERLTG
;
A
#
# COMPACT_ATOMS: atom_id res chain seq x y z
N ALA A 1 -20.03 -9.53 12.86
CA ALA A 1 -18.57 -9.75 13.00
C ALA A 1 -18.07 -10.53 11.79
N LEU A 2 -17.04 -10.05 11.09
CA LEU A 2 -16.40 -10.73 9.95
C LEU A 2 -15.60 -11.98 10.34
N ALA A 3 -15.53 -12.31 11.63
CA ALA A 3 -14.84 -13.49 12.15
C ALA A 3 -15.30 -14.82 11.50
N GLY A 4 -16.50 -14.89 10.92
CA GLY A 4 -17.02 -16.09 10.26
C GLY A 4 -16.66 -16.27 8.78
N ARG A 5 -16.04 -15.28 8.12
CA ARG A 5 -15.74 -15.31 6.67
C ARG A 5 -14.26 -15.12 6.31
N GLY A 6 -13.41 -14.94 7.32
CA GLY A 6 -11.99 -14.65 7.16
C GLY A 6 -11.73 -13.21 6.71
N GLY A 7 -10.79 -12.54 7.36
CA GLY A 7 -10.38 -11.17 6.98
C GLY A 7 -10.15 -10.24 8.16
N ALA A 8 -9.72 -9.02 7.86
CA ALA A 8 -9.44 -7.98 8.85
C ALA A 8 -9.76 -6.59 8.30
N TRP A 9 -10.12 -5.68 9.20
CA TRP A 9 -10.19 -4.24 8.94
C TRP A 9 -9.02 -3.55 9.61
N PHE A 10 -8.38 -2.66 8.86
CA PHE A 10 -7.36 -1.74 9.36
C PHE A 10 -7.88 -0.32 9.20
N ALA A 11 -7.52 0.55 10.14
CA ALA A 11 -7.92 1.95 10.10
C ALA A 11 -6.73 2.85 10.42
N ALA A 12 -6.63 3.96 9.67
CA ALA A 12 -5.67 5.03 9.91
C ALA A 12 -6.34 6.36 9.52
N GLY A 13 -6.60 7.22 10.52
CA GLY A 13 -7.34 8.46 10.30
C GLY A 13 -8.73 8.20 9.70
N ASN A 14 -9.02 8.83 8.55
CA ASN A 14 -10.26 8.67 7.80
C ASN A 14 -10.23 7.51 6.77
N VAL A 15 -9.13 6.77 6.68
CA VAL A 15 -8.98 5.62 5.79
C VAL A 15 -9.35 4.34 6.53
N GLN A 16 -10.19 3.52 5.90
CA GLN A 16 -10.50 2.16 6.32
C GLN A 16 -10.12 1.20 5.18
N LEU A 17 -9.31 0.19 5.49
CA LEU A 17 -8.88 -0.83 4.55
C LEU A 17 -9.41 -2.20 4.99
N HIS A 18 -10.12 -2.87 4.10
CA HIS A 18 -10.67 -4.20 4.33
C HIS A 18 -9.91 -5.25 3.55
N LEU A 19 -9.42 -6.27 4.23
CA LEU A 19 -8.81 -7.45 3.63
C LEU A 19 -9.79 -8.60 3.83
N GLY A 20 -10.46 -9.00 2.77
CA GLY A 20 -11.30 -10.21 2.76
C GLY A 20 -10.48 -11.42 2.36
N VAL A 21 -10.74 -12.57 2.98
CA VAL A 21 -10.17 -13.84 2.52
C VAL A 21 -10.93 -14.28 1.26
N GLU A 22 -10.18 -14.69 0.24
CA GLU A 22 -10.71 -15.20 -1.02
C GLU A 22 -10.02 -16.52 -1.37
N ALA A 23 -10.79 -17.53 -1.77
CA ALA A 23 -10.26 -18.78 -2.31
C ALA A 23 -9.69 -18.54 -3.71
N ASP A 24 -8.57 -19.19 -4.03
CA ASP A 24 -7.85 -19.02 -5.31
C ASP A 24 -7.45 -17.55 -5.61
N PHE A 25 -7.20 -16.78 -4.55
CA PHE A 25 -6.80 -15.37 -4.62
C PHE A 25 -5.64 -15.14 -5.60
N ARG A 26 -5.78 -14.08 -6.40
CA ARG A 26 -4.74 -13.60 -7.33
C ARG A 26 -4.44 -12.13 -7.06
N PRO A 27 -3.17 -11.75 -6.82
CA PRO A 27 -2.85 -10.38 -6.47
C PRO A 27 -3.13 -9.39 -7.60
N ALA A 28 -3.70 -8.24 -7.23
CA ALA A 28 -3.87 -7.12 -8.14
C ALA A 28 -2.51 -6.40 -8.33
N ARG A 29 -1.84 -6.68 -9.46
CA ARG A 29 -0.51 -6.11 -9.78
C ARG A 29 -0.55 -4.82 -10.59
N LYS A 30 -1.74 -4.39 -11.04
CA LYS A 30 -1.95 -3.16 -11.84
C LYS A 30 -2.98 -2.24 -11.20
N ALA A 31 -4.20 -2.71 -10.95
CA ALA A 31 -5.16 -1.96 -10.14
C ALA A 31 -4.71 -1.97 -8.69
N HIS A 32 -4.70 -0.81 -8.03
CA HIS A 32 -4.24 -0.67 -6.66
C HIS A 32 -4.84 0.57 -6.00
N PRO A 33 -4.96 0.58 -4.66
CA PRO A 33 -5.17 1.81 -3.92
C PRO A 33 -3.87 2.63 -3.86
N ALA A 34 -4.03 3.94 -3.86
CA ALA A 34 -2.97 4.90 -3.56
C ALA A 34 -3.24 5.55 -2.20
N LEU A 35 -2.25 5.50 -1.31
CA LEU A 35 -2.35 6.01 0.06
C LEU A 35 -1.47 7.24 0.22
N LEU A 36 -2.04 8.32 0.73
CA LEU A 36 -1.27 9.49 1.13
C LEU A 36 -0.54 9.21 2.44
N VAL A 37 0.73 9.57 2.48
CA VAL A 37 1.62 9.40 3.64
C VAL A 37 2.38 10.69 3.92
N ASP A 38 2.73 10.88 5.19
CA ASP A 38 3.42 12.09 5.65
C ASP A 38 4.94 12.02 5.45
N ASP A 39 5.51 10.82 5.43
CA ASP A 39 6.95 10.58 5.24
C ASP A 39 7.14 9.31 4.40
N LEU A 40 7.41 9.50 3.11
CA LEU A 40 7.57 8.37 2.19
C LEU A 40 8.84 7.57 2.48
N ASP A 41 9.96 8.25 2.75
CA ASP A 41 11.26 7.60 2.92
C ASP A 41 11.30 6.71 4.16
N ALA A 42 10.75 7.19 5.28
CA ALA A 42 10.65 6.40 6.50
C ALA A 42 9.79 5.16 6.31
N LEU A 43 8.69 5.26 5.55
CA LEU A 43 7.82 4.12 5.30
C LEU A 43 8.48 3.10 4.35
N LEU A 44 9.15 3.56 3.29
CA LEU A 44 9.89 2.69 2.38
C LEU A 44 11.04 1.96 3.08
N ALA A 45 11.75 2.63 3.99
CA ALA A 45 12.77 2.01 4.81
C ALA A 45 12.19 0.88 5.68
N ARG A 46 11.06 1.13 6.36
CA ARG A 46 10.38 0.11 7.17
C ARG A 46 9.92 -1.09 6.35
N VAL A 47 9.35 -0.86 5.17
CA VAL A 47 8.91 -1.92 4.25
C VAL A 47 10.10 -2.77 3.80
N SER A 48 11.20 -2.11 3.40
CA SER A 48 12.44 -2.78 2.99
C SER A 48 13.07 -3.58 4.13
N THR A 49 13.15 -3.02 5.34
CA THR A 49 13.66 -3.72 6.54
C THR A 49 12.82 -4.94 6.90
N ALA A 50 11.50 -4.89 6.68
CA ALA A 50 10.61 -6.03 6.87
C ALA A 50 10.73 -7.09 5.75
N GLY A 51 11.57 -6.85 4.72
CA GLY A 51 11.84 -7.79 3.64
C GLY A 51 10.83 -7.75 2.50
N TYR A 52 9.98 -6.73 2.43
CA TYR A 52 8.99 -6.58 1.36
C TYR A 52 9.54 -5.76 0.19
N PRO A 53 9.14 -6.06 -1.06
CA PRO A 53 9.63 -5.34 -2.22
C PRO A 53 9.14 -3.88 -2.27
N VAL A 54 10.05 -2.99 -2.66
CA VAL A 54 9.79 -1.58 -2.97
C VAL A 54 10.19 -1.32 -4.43
N SER A 55 9.40 -0.55 -5.16
CA SER A 55 9.74 -0.04 -6.49
C SER A 55 9.56 1.47 -6.54
N THR A 56 10.60 2.16 -7.01
CA THR A 56 10.63 3.62 -7.22
C THR A 56 10.79 3.97 -8.69
N ASP A 57 10.49 3.02 -9.59
CA ASP A 57 10.81 3.13 -11.02
C ASP A 57 9.78 3.97 -11.80
N GLU A 58 8.62 4.23 -11.20
CA GLU A 58 7.58 5.00 -11.86
C GLU A 58 7.89 6.50 -11.87
N PRO A 59 7.56 7.21 -12.97
CA PRO A 59 7.87 8.62 -13.10
C PRO A 59 7.13 9.45 -12.02
N PRO A 60 7.69 10.61 -11.63
CA PRO A 60 7.04 11.52 -10.71
C PRO A 60 5.62 11.88 -11.16
N LEU A 61 4.69 11.94 -10.21
CA LEU A 61 3.37 12.52 -10.43
C LEU A 61 3.43 14.00 -10.05
N ALA A 62 2.83 14.88 -10.84
CA ALA A 62 2.86 16.31 -10.56
C ALA A 62 2.36 16.62 -9.13
N GLY A 63 3.21 17.25 -8.32
CA GLY A 63 2.92 17.59 -6.93
C GLY A 63 3.16 16.47 -5.90
N TYR A 64 3.67 15.31 -6.31
CA TYR A 64 3.88 14.16 -5.43
C TYR A 64 5.19 13.43 -5.66
N ARG A 65 5.80 12.95 -4.58
CA ARG A 65 6.71 11.81 -4.61
C ARG A 65 5.87 10.55 -4.49
N ARG A 66 6.26 9.49 -5.20
CA ARG A 66 5.54 8.23 -5.14
C ARG A 66 6.45 7.02 -5.27
N ALA A 67 6.01 5.92 -4.68
CA ALA A 67 6.63 4.62 -4.80
C ALA A 67 5.56 3.53 -4.69
N HIS A 68 5.90 2.34 -5.15
CA HIS A 68 5.05 1.16 -5.03
C HIS A 68 5.66 0.19 -4.04
N ILE A 69 4.80 -0.38 -3.20
CA ILE A 69 5.14 -1.53 -2.35
C ILE A 69 4.26 -2.71 -2.73
N PHE A 70 4.67 -3.89 -2.30
CA PHE A 70 3.89 -5.11 -2.48
C PHE A 70 3.57 -5.70 -1.12
N ASP A 71 2.28 -5.87 -0.84
CA ASP A 71 1.82 -6.46 0.41
C ASP A 71 2.24 -7.95 0.51
N PRO A 72 2.07 -8.60 1.67
CA PRO A 72 2.45 -10.01 1.83
C PRO A 72 1.74 -10.99 0.87
N PHE A 73 0.65 -10.57 0.23
CA PHE A 73 -0.11 -11.37 -0.72
C PHE A 73 0.25 -11.02 -2.18
N GLY A 74 1.13 -10.04 -2.40
CA GLY A 74 1.62 -9.59 -3.69
C GLY A 74 0.78 -8.50 -4.36
N ASN A 75 -0.21 -7.92 -3.68
CA ASN A 75 -0.94 -6.76 -4.21
C ASN A 75 -0.02 -5.56 -4.28
N ARG A 76 -0.13 -4.80 -5.36
CA ARG A 76 0.51 -3.49 -5.46
C ARG A 76 -0.25 -2.50 -4.57
N ILE A 77 0.49 -1.65 -3.85
CA ILE A 77 -0.03 -0.45 -3.17
C ILE A 77 0.87 0.72 -3.57
N GLU A 78 0.27 1.85 -3.95
CA GLU A 78 1.02 3.08 -4.21
C GLU A 78 1.04 3.93 -2.93
N LEU A 79 2.23 4.41 -2.57
CA LEU A 79 2.45 5.35 -1.46
C LEU A 79 2.80 6.69 -2.06
N MET A 80 2.12 7.75 -1.62
CA MET A 80 2.27 9.09 -2.16
C MET A 80 2.49 10.12 -1.06
N GLU A 81 3.51 10.95 -1.23
CA GLU A 81 3.80 12.07 -0.34
C GLU A 81 3.67 13.36 -1.15
N ARG A 82 2.96 14.36 -0.60
CA ARG A 82 2.81 15.67 -1.24
C ARG A 82 4.14 16.40 -1.21
N LEU A 83 4.57 16.92 -2.36
CA LEU A 83 5.67 17.87 -2.40
C LEU A 83 5.21 19.16 -1.72
N THR A 84 5.88 19.55 -0.64
CA THR A 84 5.78 20.90 -0.13
C THR A 84 6.43 21.84 -1.14
N GLY A 85 5.66 22.81 -1.64
CA GLY A 85 6.15 23.84 -2.55
C GLY A 85 7.14 24.80 -1.90
#